data_AF-A0A9D8PW15-F1
#
_entry.id   AF-A0A9D8PW15-F1
#
_cell.length_a   1.000
_cell.length_b   1.000
_cell.length_c   1.000
_cell.angle_alpha   90.00
_cell.angle_beta   90.00
_cell.angle_gamma   90.00
#
_symmetry.space_group_name_H-M   'P 1'
#
loop_
_entity.id
_entity.type
_entity.pdbx_description
1 polymer ?
#
loop_
_entity_poly.entity_id
_entity_poly.type
_entity_poly.pdbx_seq_one_letter_code
_entity_poly.pdbx_strand_id
1 'polypeptide(L)' 'MKVLMVVEGDDCALRIEPENEEGRALLARFGVKGVFETRLGPVPAESGGVKDLIECYEGTPAELD' A
#
# COMPACT_ATOMS: atom_id res chain seq x y z
N MET A 1 -2.00 11.46 -0.79
CA MET A 1 -1.07 10.33 -0.54
C MET A 1 -1.06 9.48 -1.78
N LYS A 2 0.11 9.01 -2.22
CA LYS A 2 0.21 8.12 -3.38
C LYS A 2 0.67 6.74 -2.95
N VAL A 3 -0.07 5.72 -3.35
CA VAL A 3 0.28 4.32 -3.09
C VAL A 3 0.65 3.67 -4.42
N LEU A 4 1.81 3.03 -4.47
CA LEU A 4 2.43 2.48 -5.66
C LEU A 4 2.81 1.03 -5.40
N MET A 5 2.60 0.17 -6.40
CA MET A 5 3.26 -1.12 -6.48
C MET A 5 4.52 -0.95 -7.31
N VAL A 6 5.68 -1.21 -6.73
CA VAL A 6 6.98 -1.21 -7.40
C VAL A 6 7.31 -2.64 -7.77
N VAL A 7 7.63 -2.89 -9.03
CA VAL A 7 7.98 -4.22 -9.55
C VAL A 7 9.42 -4.18 -10.03
N GLU A 8 10.30 -4.98 -9.42
CA GLU A 8 11.70 -5.13 -9.79
C GLU A 8 12.00 -6.60 -10.08
N GLY A 9 11.99 -6.98 -11.35
CA GLY A 9 12.10 -8.39 -11.74
C GLY A 9 10.87 -9.18 -11.28
N ASP A 10 11.10 -10.26 -10.54
CA ASP A 10 10.05 -11.10 -9.95
C ASP A 10 9.61 -10.62 -8.55
N ASP A 11 10.28 -9.59 -8.00
CA ASP A 11 9.95 -9.03 -6.70
C ASP A 11 8.95 -7.87 -6.83
N CYS A 12 8.03 -7.81 -5.87
CA CYS A 12 7.07 -6.71 -5.73
C CYS A 12 7.28 -6.00 -4.39
N ALA A 13 7.09 -4.68 -4.37
CA ALA A 13 7.10 -3.88 -3.15
C ALA A 13 5.92 -2.91 -3.14
N LEU A 14 5.38 -2.67 -1.95
CA LEU A 14 4.40 -1.61 -1.72
C LEU A 14 5.15 -0.35 -1.28
N ARG A 15 4.90 0.76 -1.96
CA ARG A 15 5.50 2.06 -1.66
C ARG A 15 4.41 3.10 -1.41
N ILE A 16 4.54 3.87 -0.34
CA ILE A 16 3.62 4.95 0.03
C ILE A 16 4.40 6.26 0.09
N GLU A 17 4.04 7.18 -0.80
CA GLU A 17 4.65 8.50 -0.90
C GLU A 17 3.70 9.57 -0.34
N PRO A 18 4.10 10.29 0.72
CA PRO A 18 3.33 11.41 1.23
C PRO A 18 3.52 12.65 0.34
N GLU A 19 2.45 13.11 -0.27
CA GLU A 19 2.46 14.26 -1.20
C GLU A 19 2.49 15.61 -0.46
N ASN A 20 2.09 15.64 0.81
CA ASN A 20 1.94 16.84 1.61
C ASN A 20 2.35 16.61 3.09
N GLU A 21 2.23 17.66 3.90
CA GLU A 21 2.62 17.63 5.32
C GLU A 21 1.73 16.72 6.16
N GLU A 22 0.44 16.69 5.85
CA GLU A 22 -0.53 15.81 6.50
C GLU A 22 -0.16 14.33 6.30
N GLY A 23 0.16 13.92 5.08
CA GLY A 23 0.60 12.56 4.78
C GLY A 23 1.90 12.18 5.51
N ARG A 24 2.85 13.13 5.62
CA ARG A 24 4.09 12.93 6.39
C ARG A 24 3.80 12.76 7.88
N ALA A 25 2.91 13.58 8.44
CA ALA A 25 2.51 13.49 9.85
C ALA A 25 1.81 12.16 10.16
N LEU A 26 0.99 11.66 9.24
CA LEU A 26 0.35 10.36 9.37
C LEU A 26 1.38 9.22 9.40
N LEU A 27 2.33 9.19 8.46
CA LEU A 27 3.40 8.17 8.45
C LEU A 27 4.29 8.28 9.70
N ALA A 28 4.57 9.49 10.17
CA ALA A 28 5.35 9.72 11.38
C ALA A 28 4.71 9.13 12.64
N ARG A 29 3.37 9.07 12.73
CA ARG A 29 2.66 8.41 13.85
C ARG A 29 2.93 6.91 13.94
N PHE A 30 3.33 6.29 12.83
CA PHE A 30 3.75 4.90 12.76
C PHE A 30 5.29 4.74 12.80
N GLY A 31 6.01 5.82 13.14
CA GLY A 31 7.48 5.81 13.22
C GLY A 31 8.19 5.88 11.87
N VAL A 32 7.45 6.05 10.77
CA VAL A 32 8.02 6.14 9.42
C VAL A 32 8.41 7.59 9.13
N LYS A 33 9.67 7.81 8.75
CA LYS A 33 10.17 9.13 8.33
C LYS A 33 10.23 9.20 6.81
N GLY A 34 9.27 9.89 6.20
CA GLY A 34 9.24 10.11 4.74
C GLY A 34 8.44 9.04 4.00
N VAL A 35 9.06 8.39 3.02
CA VAL A 35 8.43 7.34 2.20
C VAL A 35 8.43 6.02 2.96
N PHE A 36 7.31 5.31 2.93
CA PHE A 36 7.25 3.92 3.38
C PHE A 36 7.46 3.00 2.17
N GLU A 37 8.30 1.99 2.32
CA GLU A 37 8.47 0.94 1.31
C GLU A 37 8.67 -0.40 2.00
N THR A 38 7.93 -1.41 1.57
CA THR A 38 8.06 -2.78 2.09
C THR A 38 7.94 -3.79 0.96
N ARG A 39 8.80 -4.82 1.00
CA ARG A 39 8.72 -5.92 0.02
C ARG A 39 7.53 -6.79 0.33
N LEU A 40 6.77 -7.10 -0.72
CA LEU A 40 5.75 -8.12 -0.68
C LEU A 40 6.48 -9.46 -0.81
N GLY A 41 6.51 -10.24 0.26
CA GLY A 41 7.11 -11.57 0.23
C GLY A 41 6.42 -12.47 -0.80
N PRO A 42 7.04 -13.60 -1.16
CA PRO A 42 6.40 -14.57 -2.05
C PRO A 42 5.06 -14.97 -1.46
N VAL A 43 4.00 -14.88 -2.26
CA VAL A 43 2.72 -15.48 -1.90
C VAL A 43 3.00 -16.97 -1.72
N PRO A 44 2.77 -17.57 -0.53
CA PRO A 44 3.00 -19.00 -0.36
C PRO A 44 2.18 -19.74 -1.43
N ALA A 45 2.87 -20.57 -2.22
CA ALA A 45 2.32 -21.21 -3.44
C ALA A 45 1.20 -22.24 -3.15
N GLU A 46 0.72 -22.32 -1.92
CA GLU A 46 -0.22 -23.30 -1.43
C GLU A 46 -1.32 -22.63 -0.61
N SER A 47 -2.21 -21.92 -1.30
CA SER A 47 -3.66 -22.16 -1.27
C SER A 47 -4.40 -21.06 -2.04
N GLY A 48 -4.99 -21.43 -3.19
CA GLY A 48 -5.99 -20.61 -3.89
C GLY A 48 -5.39 -19.46 -4.70
N GLY A 49 -5.55 -19.52 -6.03
CA GLY A 49 -5.15 -18.45 -6.92
C GLY A 49 -5.75 -17.09 -6.53
N VAL A 50 -5.17 -16.03 -7.11
CA VAL A 50 -5.46 -14.59 -7.04
C VAL A 50 -6.94 -14.22 -7.30
N LYS A 51 -7.87 -14.84 -6.58
CA LYS A 51 -9.31 -14.62 -6.59
C LYS A 51 -9.83 -14.15 -5.24
N ASP A 52 -9.09 -14.36 -4.15
CA ASP A 52 -9.52 -14.02 -2.78
C ASP A 52 -8.98 -12.68 -2.24
N LEU A 53 -8.11 -11.98 -2.98
CA LEU A 53 -7.47 -10.73 -2.54
C LEU A 53 -7.95 -9.49 -3.32
N ILE A 54 -9.09 -9.60 -3.99
CA ILE A 54 -9.78 -8.46 -4.59
C ILE A 54 -11.12 -8.28 -3.85
N GLU A 55 -11.06 -7.82 -2.60
CA GLU A 55 -12.10 -6.91 -2.13
C GLU A 55 -11.75 -5.54 -2.74
N CYS A 56 -12.17 -5.32 -3.99
CA CYS A 56 -12.29 -3.97 -4.50
C CYS A 56 -13.27 -3.25 -3.57
N TYR A 57 -12.80 -2.26 -2.83
CA TYR A 57 -13.69 -1.37 -2.10
C TYR A 57 -14.69 -0.75 -3.11
N GLU A 58 -15.93 -1.23 -3.10
CA GLU A 58 -17.05 -0.69 -3.90
C GLU A 58 -17.79 0.45 -3.19
N GLY A 59 -17.27 0.90 -2.04
CA GLY A 59 -17.88 1.99 -1.28
C GLY A 59 -17.73 3.33 -1.99
N THR A 60 -18.77 4.15 -1.95
CA THR A 60 -18.64 5.58 -2.25
C THR A 60 -17.71 6.20 -1.21
N PRO A 61 -16.61 6.87 -1.59
CA PRO A 61 -15.75 7.58 -0.64
C PRO A 61 -16.61 8.54 0.18
N ALA A 62 -16.55 8.44 1.50
CA ALA A 62 -17.25 9.39 2.36
C ALA A 62 -16.69 10.79 2.10
N GLU A 63 -17.54 11.71 1.68
CA GLU A 63 -17.21 13.13 1.66
C GLU A 63 -17.05 13.58 3.12
N LEU A 64 -15.90 14.16 3.44
CA LEU A 64 -15.64 14.78 4.73
C LEU A 64 -16.20 16.21 4.66
N ASP A 65 -17.16 16.51 5.54
CA ASP A 65 -17.82 17.82 5.70
C ASP A 65 -16.88 18.87 6.33
#